data_AF-A0A2C5Z062-F1
#
_entry.id   AF-A0A2C5Z062-F1
#
_cell.length_a   1.000
_cell.length_b   1.000
_cell.length_c   1.000
_cell.angle_alpha   90.00
_cell.angle_beta   90.00
_cell.angle_gamma   90.00
#
_symmetry.space_group_name_H-M   'P 1'
#
loop_
_entity.id
_entity.type
_entity.pdbx_description
1 polymer ?
#
loop_
_entity_poly.entity_id
_entity_poly.type
_entity_poly.pdbx_seq_one_letter_code
_entity_poly.pdbx_strand_id
1 'polypeptide(L)'
;MAEPLPPGGAPGYLLSIPPMLGSTDPFITPIVATLRGSCPAYLMRPRRNAIAVARGVPGNLMIQCDNMNYLTDLGMKSLACWQKKPEHARSAACSTFAVADAILNTLPDWFVHVILFAGVPGRLRNRLAADLYLGPIGSRRYQLKWLHEGALQERRICWPQAPSFSAAEFDDVYGFIGALMIDPQTVGYPMPHRFGAYPPGYLRERRFRTVDWRDYDARGMIDELQVYVLQRLREPNLSFLRNKVDLWWGMAGRALLPALLPPGGYSCPSWRDCVSVEDSKCTGPIQPANAGEVLRLLLSVATLRIPLVISQFGAKGVRPNGPWLALPGKSIQSTYTG
;
A
#
# COMPACT_ATOMS: atom_id res chain seq x y z
N MET A 1 -23.75 14.55 -38.23
CA MET A 1 -24.22 15.62 -37.34
C MET A 1 -23.66 15.30 -35.98
N ALA A 2 -22.73 16.13 -35.47
CA ALA A 2 -22.04 15.88 -34.22
C ALA A 2 -22.89 16.40 -33.05
N GLU A 3 -23.02 15.57 -32.01
CA GLU A 3 -23.70 15.90 -30.75
C GLU A 3 -22.91 17.01 -30.00
N PRO A 4 -23.58 18.00 -29.39
CA PRO A 4 -22.90 19.03 -28.64
C PRO A 4 -22.42 18.49 -27.29
N LEU A 5 -21.16 18.77 -26.95
CA LEU A 5 -20.60 18.50 -25.64
C LEU A 5 -21.35 19.30 -24.54
N PRO A 6 -21.55 18.71 -23.35
CA PRO A 6 -22.21 19.40 -22.25
C PRO A 6 -21.34 20.57 -21.73
N PRO A 7 -21.96 21.65 -21.22
CA PRO A 7 -21.24 22.81 -20.71
C PRO A 7 -20.44 22.45 -19.46
N GLY A 8 -19.23 23.02 -19.37
CA GLY A 8 -18.30 22.83 -18.26
C GLY A 8 -18.94 23.18 -16.92
N GLY A 9 -18.95 22.20 -16.00
CA GLY A 9 -19.45 22.36 -14.65
C GLY A 9 -18.67 23.44 -13.90
N ALA A 10 -19.43 24.35 -13.28
CA ALA A 10 -18.90 25.35 -12.37
C ALA A 10 -18.08 24.69 -11.24
N PRO A 11 -17.04 25.37 -10.71
CA PRO A 11 -16.30 24.88 -9.56
C PRO A 11 -17.27 24.63 -8.41
N GLY A 12 -17.39 23.37 -8.02
CA GLY A 12 -18.29 22.93 -6.96
C GLY A 12 -18.05 23.75 -5.70
N TYR A 13 -19.13 24.31 -5.18
CA TYR A 13 -19.18 24.87 -3.84
C TYR A 13 -18.56 23.85 -2.88
N LEU A 14 -17.41 24.19 -2.30
CA LEU A 14 -16.86 23.49 -1.16
C LEU A 14 -17.87 23.65 -0.03
N LEU A 15 -18.77 22.67 0.10
CA LEU A 15 -19.59 22.49 1.27
C LEU A 15 -18.65 22.56 2.48
N SER A 16 -18.81 23.61 3.26
CA SER A 16 -18.12 23.77 4.54
C SER A 16 -18.46 22.55 5.40
N ILE A 17 -17.55 21.58 5.44
CA ILE A 17 -17.68 20.38 6.25
C ILE A 17 -17.71 20.87 7.71
N PRO A 18 -18.80 20.66 8.46
CA PRO A 18 -18.84 21.05 9.86
C PRO A 18 -17.69 20.36 10.61
N PRO A 19 -17.10 20.99 11.64
CA PRO A 19 -16.13 20.34 12.52
C PRO A 19 -16.85 19.22 13.29
N MET A 20 -16.92 18.03 12.69
CA MET A 20 -17.52 16.86 13.31
C MET A 20 -16.52 16.27 14.32
N LEU A 21 -16.91 16.40 15.59
CA LEU A 21 -16.66 15.55 16.75
C LEU A 21 -15.69 14.39 16.50
N GLY A 22 -14.54 14.41 17.20
CA GLY A 22 -13.59 13.29 17.18
C GLY A 22 -14.27 11.97 17.55
N SER A 23 -13.81 10.87 16.95
CA SER A 23 -14.28 9.49 17.13
C SER A 23 -15.01 9.27 18.48
N THR A 24 -16.33 9.33 18.45
CA THR A 24 -17.19 9.08 19.63
C THR A 24 -17.43 7.58 19.83
N ASP A 25 -16.62 6.71 19.22
CA ASP A 25 -16.76 5.27 19.40
C ASP A 25 -16.30 4.90 20.83
N PRO A 26 -17.21 4.43 21.70
CA PRO A 26 -16.87 4.05 23.05
C PRO A 26 -15.92 2.85 23.10
N PHE A 27 -15.73 2.11 22.00
CA PHE A 27 -14.80 0.98 21.90
C PHE A 27 -13.40 1.37 21.40
N ILE A 28 -13.27 2.45 20.62
CA ILE A 28 -11.95 2.97 20.21
C ILE A 28 -11.29 3.73 21.36
N THR A 29 -12.09 4.45 22.15
CA THR A 29 -11.60 5.30 23.25
C THR A 29 -10.74 4.54 24.28
N PRO A 30 -11.10 3.33 24.75
CA PRO A 30 -10.28 2.54 25.65
C PRO A 30 -8.92 2.18 25.06
N ILE A 31 -8.87 1.68 23.82
CA ILE A 31 -7.62 1.31 23.14
C ILE A 31 -6.72 2.54 22.98
N VAL A 32 -7.29 3.67 22.57
CA VAL A 32 -6.57 4.95 22.49
C VAL A 32 -6.00 5.38 23.83
N ALA A 33 -6.76 5.23 24.92
CA ALA A 33 -6.30 5.57 26.27
C ALA A 33 -5.14 4.64 26.71
N THR A 34 -5.28 3.33 26.55
CA THR A 34 -4.24 2.34 26.89
C THR A 34 -2.96 2.62 26.10
N LEU A 35 -3.04 2.75 24.78
CA LEU A 35 -1.87 2.99 23.93
C LEU A 35 -1.20 4.33 24.26
N ARG A 36 -1.96 5.39 24.53
CA ARG A 36 -1.39 6.68 24.93
C ARG A 36 -0.63 6.60 26.26
N GLY A 37 -1.15 5.86 27.23
CA GLY A 37 -0.50 5.71 28.54
C GLY A 37 0.70 4.78 28.57
N SER A 38 0.81 3.86 27.60
CA SER A 38 1.79 2.77 27.63
C SER A 38 2.87 2.85 26.54
N CYS A 39 2.57 3.47 25.40
CA CYS A 39 3.53 3.61 24.31
C CYS A 39 4.45 4.82 24.56
N PRO A 40 5.76 4.72 24.23
CA PRO A 40 6.67 5.84 24.40
C PRO A 40 6.22 7.11 23.67
N ALA A 41 6.31 8.26 24.34
CA ALA A 41 5.88 9.55 23.79
C ALA A 41 6.55 9.92 22.45
N TYR A 42 7.79 9.49 22.23
CA TYR A 42 8.52 9.76 20.98
C TYR A 42 7.91 9.08 19.75
N LEU A 43 7.04 8.07 19.94
CA LEU A 43 6.30 7.44 18.84
C LEU A 43 5.09 8.25 18.42
N MET A 44 4.52 9.04 19.33
CA MET A 44 3.35 9.87 19.06
C MET A 44 3.82 11.14 18.36
N ARG A 45 3.50 11.31 17.07
CA ARG A 45 3.78 12.57 16.40
C ARG A 45 2.90 13.67 16.98
N PRO A 46 3.47 14.82 17.40
CA PRO A 46 2.67 15.94 17.86
C PRO A 46 1.70 16.39 16.76
N ARG A 47 0.47 16.77 17.14
CA ARG A 47 -0.56 17.24 16.20
C ARG A 47 -0.16 18.52 15.44
N ARG A 48 0.99 19.15 15.74
CA ARG A 48 1.38 20.47 15.27
C ARG A 48 2.73 20.46 14.54
N ASN A 49 2.69 20.75 13.24
CA ASN A 49 3.57 21.75 12.63
C ASN A 49 2.63 22.79 11.99
N ALA A 50 2.48 23.95 12.63
CA ALA A 50 1.51 24.99 12.26
C ALA A 50 1.71 25.54 10.83
N ILE A 51 2.89 25.35 10.25
CA ILE A 51 3.27 25.90 8.94
C ILE A 51 2.58 25.16 7.78
N ALA A 52 2.27 23.86 7.91
CA ALA A 52 1.61 23.10 6.85
C ALA A 52 0.10 23.39 6.74
N VAL A 53 -0.55 23.76 7.85
CA VAL A 53 -2.00 24.04 7.91
C VAL A 53 -2.34 25.37 7.22
N ALA A 54 -1.43 26.35 7.23
CA ALA A 54 -1.64 27.67 6.66
C ALA A 54 -1.77 27.68 5.11
N ARG A 55 -1.47 26.56 4.41
CA ARG A 55 -1.54 26.47 2.94
C ARG A 55 -2.67 25.60 2.39
N GLY A 56 -3.54 25.04 3.23
CA GLY A 56 -4.68 24.23 2.74
C GLY A 56 -4.28 22.96 1.97
N VAL A 57 -3.01 22.57 1.98
CA VAL A 57 -2.55 21.30 1.43
C VAL A 57 -2.77 20.23 2.50
N PRO A 58 -3.55 19.16 2.26
CA PRO A 58 -3.65 18.03 3.17
C PRO A 58 -2.25 17.43 3.36
N GLY A 59 -1.59 17.79 4.46
CA GLY A 59 -0.14 17.58 4.63
C GLY A 59 0.34 16.14 4.82
N ASN A 60 -0.49 15.13 4.56
CA ASN A 60 -0.19 13.75 4.95
C ASN A 60 0.40 12.90 3.82
N LEU A 61 0.06 13.19 2.56
CA LEU A 61 0.54 12.45 1.40
C LEU A 61 1.06 13.43 0.36
N MET A 62 2.35 13.76 0.40
CA MET A 62 2.98 14.52 -0.68
C MET A 62 3.02 13.64 -1.92
N ILE A 63 1.96 13.68 -2.72
CA ILE A 63 1.79 12.90 -3.93
C ILE A 63 2.20 13.77 -5.11
N GLN A 64 3.03 13.19 -5.98
CA GLN A 64 3.39 13.76 -7.26
C GLN A 64 2.78 12.91 -8.35
N CYS A 65 2.38 13.55 -9.45
CA CYS A 65 1.81 12.87 -10.60
C CYS A 65 2.49 13.37 -11.87
N ASP A 66 2.70 12.47 -12.81
CA ASP A 66 3.26 12.78 -14.12
C ASP A 66 2.82 11.74 -15.16
N ASN A 67 2.98 12.06 -16.43
CA ASN A 67 2.68 11.15 -17.52
C ASN A 67 3.86 10.20 -17.75
N MET A 68 3.56 8.95 -18.07
CA MET A 68 4.57 8.04 -18.60
C MET A 68 5.18 8.59 -19.87
N ASN A 69 6.49 8.42 -20.02
CA ASN A 69 7.23 8.87 -21.19
C ASN A 69 6.88 8.01 -22.40
N TYR A 70 6.78 8.65 -23.55
CA TYR A 70 6.75 7.97 -24.83
C TYR A 70 8.09 7.27 -25.11
N LEU A 71 8.02 6.07 -25.69
CA LEU A 71 9.22 5.28 -26.03
C LEU A 71 9.47 5.27 -27.54
N THR A 72 10.74 5.14 -27.89
CA THR A 72 11.14 4.79 -29.26
C THR A 72 10.59 3.41 -29.66
N ASP A 73 10.50 3.14 -30.97
CA ASP A 73 10.09 1.85 -31.51
C ASP A 73 10.85 0.66 -30.91
N LEU A 74 12.14 0.85 -30.61
CA LEU A 74 12.95 -0.18 -29.96
C LEU A 74 12.51 -0.44 -28.52
N GLY A 75 12.26 0.63 -27.74
CA GLY A 75 11.73 0.52 -26.38
C GLY A 75 10.35 -0.14 -26.36
N MET A 76 9.48 0.22 -27.30
CA MET A 76 8.17 -0.40 -27.49
C MET A 76 8.30 -1.90 -27.79
N LYS A 77 9.19 -2.29 -28.72
CA LYS A 77 9.49 -3.70 -29.01
C LYS A 77 10.03 -4.47 -27.80
N SER A 78 10.84 -3.81 -26.96
CA SER A 78 11.36 -4.39 -25.72
C SER A 78 10.27 -4.63 -24.69
N LEU A 79 9.37 -3.67 -24.48
CA LEU A 79 8.22 -3.90 -23.59
C LEU A 79 7.26 -4.95 -24.17
N ALA A 80 7.12 -5.07 -25.48
CA ALA A 80 6.25 -6.07 -26.14
C ALA A 80 6.77 -7.51 -26.07
N CYS A 81 7.93 -7.76 -25.45
CA CYS A 81 8.50 -9.12 -25.33
C CYS A 81 7.60 -10.12 -24.60
N TRP A 82 6.61 -9.65 -23.83
CA TRP A 82 5.58 -10.50 -23.22
C TRP A 82 4.67 -11.22 -24.23
N GLN A 83 4.57 -10.72 -25.46
CA GLN A 83 3.76 -11.31 -26.54
C GLN A 83 4.49 -12.43 -27.28
N LYS A 84 5.82 -12.45 -27.20
CA LYS A 84 6.65 -13.33 -28.01
C LYS A 84 6.63 -14.75 -27.45
N LYS A 85 6.49 -15.71 -28.37
CA LYS A 85 6.68 -17.13 -28.05
C LYS A 85 8.12 -17.37 -27.55
N PRO A 86 8.37 -18.42 -26.74
CA PRO A 86 9.70 -18.71 -26.18
C PRO A 86 10.82 -18.76 -27.21
N GLU A 87 10.51 -19.22 -28.43
CA GLU A 87 11.45 -19.29 -29.57
C GLU A 87 11.94 -17.90 -30.05
N HIS A 88 11.16 -16.83 -29.82
CA HIS A 88 11.50 -15.45 -30.17
C HIS A 88 12.13 -14.67 -29.00
N ALA A 89 12.31 -15.30 -27.84
CA ALA A 89 12.97 -14.70 -26.68
C ALA A 89 14.44 -14.35 -26.95
N ARG A 90 15.04 -14.92 -28.01
CA ARG A 90 16.43 -14.67 -28.42
C ARG A 90 16.64 -13.33 -29.15
N SER A 91 15.59 -12.57 -29.45
CA SER A 91 15.79 -11.25 -30.08
C SER A 91 16.49 -10.30 -29.11
N ALA A 92 17.45 -9.49 -29.58
CA ALA A 92 18.19 -8.54 -28.74
C ALA A 92 17.27 -7.57 -27.96
N ALA A 93 16.13 -7.18 -28.57
CA ALA A 93 15.10 -6.37 -27.94
C ALA A 93 14.48 -7.02 -26.68
N CYS A 94 14.53 -8.36 -26.57
CA CYS A 94 14.01 -9.12 -25.43
C CYS A 94 15.08 -9.57 -24.45
N SER A 95 16.31 -9.05 -24.58
CA SER A 95 17.29 -9.18 -23.51
C SER A 95 16.77 -8.52 -22.23
N THR A 96 17.10 -9.08 -21.08
CA THR A 96 16.63 -8.57 -19.77
C THR A 96 17.02 -7.11 -19.54
N PHE A 97 18.20 -6.71 -20.02
CA PHE A 97 18.67 -5.33 -19.94
C PHE A 97 17.93 -4.40 -20.90
N ALA A 98 17.62 -4.81 -22.13
CA ALA A 98 16.82 -3.99 -23.03
C ALA A 98 15.41 -3.75 -22.47
N VAL A 99 14.81 -4.78 -21.86
CA VAL A 99 13.53 -4.63 -21.14
C VAL A 99 13.67 -3.68 -19.95
N ALA A 100 14.71 -3.83 -19.14
CA ALA A 100 14.97 -2.94 -18.00
C ALA A 100 15.14 -1.47 -18.43
N ASP A 101 15.89 -1.23 -19.51
CA ASP A 101 16.09 0.11 -20.08
C ASP A 101 14.78 0.69 -20.61
N ALA A 102 13.98 -0.11 -21.31
CA ALA A 102 12.67 0.32 -21.79
C ALA A 102 11.73 0.69 -20.63
N ILE A 103 11.72 -0.09 -19.53
CA ILE A 103 10.94 0.24 -18.33
C ILE A 103 11.41 1.57 -17.74
N LEU A 104 12.72 1.75 -17.51
CA LEU A 104 13.26 2.98 -16.94
C LEU A 104 12.91 4.20 -17.78
N ASN A 105 13.04 4.09 -19.10
CA ASN A 105 12.72 5.17 -20.02
C ASN A 105 11.22 5.47 -20.12
N THR A 106 10.35 4.53 -19.73
CA THR A 106 8.89 4.72 -19.70
C THR A 106 8.43 5.47 -18.46
N LEU A 107 9.14 5.28 -17.34
CA LEU A 107 8.76 5.88 -16.06
C LEU A 107 9.19 7.36 -16.00
N PRO A 108 8.40 8.25 -15.37
CA PRO A 108 8.81 9.64 -15.17
C PRO A 108 10.12 9.76 -14.38
N ASP A 109 10.99 10.71 -14.73
CA ASP A 109 12.33 10.85 -14.14
C ASP A 109 12.28 11.01 -12.61
N TRP A 110 11.36 11.84 -12.11
CA TRP A 110 11.19 11.99 -10.66
C TRP A 110 10.69 10.69 -10.01
N PHE A 111 9.82 9.93 -10.68
CA PHE A 111 9.39 8.64 -10.15
C PHE A 111 10.57 7.67 -10.01
N VAL A 112 11.45 7.63 -11.02
CA VAL A 112 12.70 6.86 -10.98
C VAL A 112 13.59 7.31 -9.81
N HIS A 113 13.70 8.61 -9.56
CA HIS A 113 14.46 9.13 -8.41
C HIS A 113 13.90 8.63 -7.07
N VAL A 114 12.57 8.62 -6.90
CA VAL A 114 11.93 8.08 -5.69
C VAL A 114 12.25 6.59 -5.52
N ILE A 115 12.19 5.79 -6.59
CA ILE A 115 12.51 4.36 -6.56
C ILE A 115 13.97 4.14 -6.11
N LEU A 116 14.91 4.93 -6.65
CA LEU A 116 16.32 4.86 -6.28
C LEU A 116 16.54 5.21 -4.80
N PHE A 117 15.93 6.30 -4.33
CA PHE A 117 16.06 6.77 -2.95
C PHE A 117 15.43 5.80 -1.95
N ALA A 118 14.26 5.25 -2.27
CA ALA A 118 13.49 4.38 -1.37
C ALA A 118 14.01 2.93 -1.30
N GLY A 119 15.15 2.59 -1.90
CA GLY A 119 15.84 1.33 -1.57
C GLY A 119 16.44 0.54 -2.72
N VAL A 120 16.62 1.13 -3.90
CA VAL A 120 17.39 0.52 -5.00
C VAL A 120 18.57 1.41 -5.46
N PRO A 121 19.41 1.93 -4.54
CA PRO A 121 20.44 2.91 -4.88
C PRO A 121 21.44 2.35 -5.90
N GLY A 122 21.65 3.09 -6.99
CA GLY A 122 22.70 2.84 -8.00
C GLY A 122 22.59 1.52 -8.77
N ARG A 123 21.49 0.77 -8.63
CA ARG A 123 21.36 -0.60 -9.20
C ARG A 123 19.99 -0.91 -9.78
N LEU A 124 19.11 0.08 -9.98
CA LEU A 124 17.74 -0.16 -10.43
C LEU A 124 17.66 -0.92 -11.76
N ARG A 125 18.46 -0.52 -12.75
CA ARG A 125 18.57 -1.23 -14.04
C ARG A 125 18.94 -2.71 -13.87
N ASN A 126 19.99 -2.98 -13.10
CA ASN A 126 20.46 -4.35 -12.85
C ASN A 126 19.43 -5.16 -12.07
N ARG A 127 18.71 -4.51 -11.14
CA ARG A 127 17.66 -5.15 -10.35
C ARG A 127 16.44 -5.49 -11.20
N LEU A 128 15.99 -4.58 -12.08
CA LEU A 128 14.93 -4.84 -13.05
C LEU A 128 15.30 -6.03 -13.94
N ALA A 129 16.52 -6.05 -14.48
CA ALA A 129 16.99 -7.14 -15.33
C ALA A 129 17.04 -8.49 -14.57
N ALA A 130 17.55 -8.50 -13.35
CA ALA A 130 17.66 -9.71 -12.52
C ALA A 130 16.29 -10.24 -12.07
N ASP A 131 15.37 -9.34 -11.72
CA ASP A 131 14.06 -9.71 -11.21
C ASP A 131 13.07 -10.03 -12.35
N LEU A 132 13.42 -9.83 -13.63
CA LEU A 132 12.50 -10.02 -14.76
C LEU A 132 11.81 -11.39 -14.76
N TYR A 133 12.50 -12.45 -14.35
CA TYR A 133 11.96 -13.81 -14.29
C TYR A 133 11.59 -14.27 -12.88
N LEU A 134 11.68 -13.38 -11.88
CA LEU A 134 11.24 -13.62 -10.51
C LEU A 134 9.76 -13.27 -10.33
N GLY A 135 9.12 -13.91 -9.35
CA GLY A 135 7.72 -13.72 -8.99
C GLY A 135 6.79 -14.80 -9.57
N PRO A 136 5.48 -14.75 -9.25
CA PRO A 136 4.55 -15.77 -9.69
C PRO A 136 4.39 -15.82 -11.21
N ILE A 137 4.16 -17.04 -11.71
CA ILE A 137 3.97 -17.32 -13.14
C ILE A 137 2.89 -16.39 -13.70
N GLY A 138 3.20 -15.74 -14.82
CA GLY A 138 2.28 -14.85 -15.54
C GLY A 138 2.20 -13.40 -15.04
N SER A 139 2.56 -13.11 -13.78
CA SER A 139 2.51 -11.74 -13.24
C SER A 139 3.35 -10.75 -14.05
N ARG A 140 4.58 -11.13 -14.42
CA ARG A 140 5.47 -10.30 -15.23
C ARG A 140 4.88 -9.91 -16.58
N ARG A 141 4.21 -10.86 -17.25
CA ARG A 141 3.56 -10.62 -18.54
C ARG A 141 2.55 -9.49 -18.43
N TYR A 142 1.70 -9.51 -17.40
CA TYR A 142 0.71 -8.46 -17.18
C TYR A 142 1.33 -7.12 -16.80
N GLN A 143 2.41 -7.11 -16.02
CA GLN A 143 3.11 -5.86 -15.69
C GLN A 143 3.79 -5.24 -16.91
N LEU A 144 4.46 -6.04 -17.75
CA LEU A 144 5.06 -5.54 -18.99
C LEU A 144 4.00 -5.08 -19.99
N LYS A 145 2.88 -5.81 -20.10
CA LYS A 145 1.71 -5.39 -20.90
C LYS A 145 1.18 -4.04 -20.42
N TRP A 146 0.99 -3.88 -19.11
CA TRP A 146 0.46 -2.66 -18.51
C TRP A 146 1.39 -1.46 -18.76
N LEU A 147 2.71 -1.65 -18.65
CA LEU A 147 3.71 -0.62 -18.95
C LEU A 147 3.74 -0.26 -20.44
N HIS A 148 3.68 -1.27 -21.34
CA HIS A 148 3.62 -1.06 -22.78
C HIS A 148 2.39 -0.24 -23.18
N GLU A 149 1.20 -0.61 -22.69
CA GLU A 149 -0.04 0.14 -22.94
C GLU A 149 0.00 1.52 -22.29
N GLY A 150 0.63 1.64 -21.13
CA GLY A 150 0.81 2.92 -20.45
C GLY A 150 1.70 3.88 -21.24
N ALA A 151 2.81 3.40 -21.80
CA ALA A 151 3.69 4.18 -22.66
C ALA A 151 2.98 4.68 -23.93
N LEU A 152 2.18 3.81 -24.57
CA LEU A 152 1.40 4.19 -25.76
C LEU A 152 0.34 5.24 -25.50
N GLN A 153 -0.22 5.23 -24.29
CA GLN A 153 -1.32 6.12 -23.89
C GLN A 153 -0.83 7.33 -23.11
N GLU A 154 0.49 7.51 -22.94
CA GLU A 154 1.10 8.51 -22.06
C GLU A 154 0.41 8.53 -20.67
N ARG A 155 0.14 7.34 -20.14
CA ARG A 155 -0.72 7.16 -18.96
C ARG A 155 -0.17 7.98 -17.79
N ARG A 156 -1.03 8.81 -17.21
CA ARG A 156 -0.73 9.52 -15.98
C ARG A 156 -0.65 8.56 -14.79
N ILE A 157 0.41 8.63 -14.01
CA ILE A 157 0.60 7.89 -12.76
C ILE A 157 0.93 8.86 -11.64
N CYS A 158 0.59 8.48 -10.41
CA CYS A 158 0.96 9.24 -9.20
C CYS A 158 1.79 8.37 -8.25
N TRP A 159 2.55 8.99 -7.36
CA TRP A 159 3.37 8.30 -6.35
C TRP A 159 3.67 9.21 -5.16
N PRO A 160 3.98 8.68 -3.97
CA PRO A 160 4.42 9.50 -2.84
C PRO A 160 5.86 9.99 -3.05
N GLN A 161 6.15 11.22 -2.65
CA GLN A 161 7.53 11.74 -2.61
C GLN A 161 8.37 11.05 -1.54
N ALA A 162 7.75 10.56 -0.47
CA ALA A 162 8.40 9.91 0.67
C ALA A 162 7.60 8.68 1.12
N PRO A 163 7.71 7.53 0.42
CA PRO A 163 6.99 6.31 0.80
C PRO A 163 7.37 5.83 2.21
N SER A 164 6.45 5.15 2.89
CA SER A 164 6.70 4.54 4.21
C SER A 164 7.54 3.27 4.17
N PHE A 165 7.78 2.75 2.96
CA PHE A 165 8.34 1.45 2.70
C PHE A 165 9.52 1.49 1.75
N SER A 166 10.27 0.39 1.70
CA SER A 166 11.43 0.22 0.82
C SER A 166 11.36 -0.99 -0.08
N ALA A 167 12.18 -1.01 -1.12
CA ALA A 167 12.29 -2.17 -2.04
C ALA A 167 12.66 -3.48 -1.33
N ALA A 168 13.35 -3.40 -0.19
CA ALA A 168 13.77 -4.57 0.56
C ALA A 168 12.59 -5.34 1.19
N GLU A 169 11.40 -4.76 1.16
CA GLU A 169 10.17 -5.30 1.73
C GLU A 169 9.38 -6.15 0.74
N PHE A 170 9.70 -6.07 -0.54
CA PHE A 170 9.05 -6.79 -1.61
C PHE A 170 9.92 -7.95 -2.09
N ASP A 171 9.28 -9.01 -2.59
CA ASP A 171 10.00 -10.15 -3.15
C ASP A 171 10.85 -9.73 -4.35
N ASP A 172 10.30 -8.85 -5.18
CA ASP A 172 10.93 -8.30 -6.38
C ASP A 172 10.68 -6.79 -6.56
N VAL A 173 11.49 -6.15 -7.40
CA VAL A 173 11.45 -4.70 -7.64
C VAL A 173 10.18 -4.24 -8.36
N TYR A 174 9.50 -5.10 -9.11
CA TYR A 174 8.30 -4.71 -9.83
C TYR A 174 7.09 -4.69 -8.92
N GLY A 175 7.01 -5.60 -7.93
CA GLY A 175 6.07 -5.47 -6.83
C GLY A 175 6.25 -4.17 -6.05
N PHE A 176 7.51 -3.77 -5.83
CA PHE A 176 7.82 -2.48 -5.21
C PHE A 176 7.38 -1.28 -6.06
N ILE A 177 7.68 -1.27 -7.38
CA ILE A 177 7.20 -0.24 -8.30
C ILE A 177 5.67 -0.18 -8.31
N GLY A 178 5.00 -1.34 -8.38
CA GLY A 178 3.55 -1.46 -8.29
C GLY A 178 2.94 -0.96 -6.99
N ALA A 179 3.67 -1.03 -5.87
CA ALA A 179 3.23 -0.47 -4.61
C ALA A 179 3.36 1.05 -4.54
N LEU A 180 4.31 1.64 -5.27
CA LEU A 180 4.46 3.09 -5.33
C LEU A 180 3.45 3.76 -6.26
N MET A 181 2.97 3.06 -7.29
CA MET A 181 2.03 3.62 -8.26
C MET A 181 0.61 3.75 -7.67
N ILE A 182 0.10 4.98 -7.72
CA ILE A 182 -1.24 5.39 -7.31
C ILE A 182 -2.02 5.78 -8.57
N ASP A 183 -3.29 5.37 -8.61
CA ASP A 183 -4.24 5.80 -9.62
C ASP A 183 -4.58 7.30 -9.41
N PRO A 184 -4.28 8.17 -10.40
CA PRO A 184 -4.53 9.61 -10.29
C PRO A 184 -5.97 9.98 -9.94
N GLN A 185 -6.95 9.15 -10.31
CA GLN A 185 -8.37 9.39 -10.04
C GLN A 185 -8.72 9.26 -8.55
N THR A 186 -7.84 8.63 -7.77
CA THR A 186 -8.10 8.25 -6.37
C THR A 186 -7.18 8.98 -5.38
N VAL A 187 -6.35 9.91 -5.84
CA VAL A 187 -5.42 10.69 -4.99
C VAL A 187 -6.16 11.46 -3.89
N GLY A 188 -7.41 11.89 -4.14
CA GLY A 188 -8.25 12.56 -3.15
C GLY A 188 -8.96 11.62 -2.16
N TYR A 189 -8.83 10.30 -2.32
CA TYR A 189 -9.47 9.34 -1.41
C TYR A 189 -8.67 9.24 -0.11
N PRO A 190 -9.31 8.84 1.01
CA PRO A 190 -8.60 8.67 2.25
C PRO A 190 -7.48 7.62 2.18
N MET A 191 -7.74 6.59 1.38
CA MET A 191 -6.78 5.58 0.96
C MET A 191 -6.75 5.59 -0.57
N PRO A 192 -5.75 6.25 -1.20
CA PRO A 192 -5.60 6.17 -2.64
C PRO A 192 -5.53 4.72 -3.13
N HIS A 193 -5.94 4.48 -4.36
CA HIS A 193 -5.94 3.14 -4.94
C HIS A 193 -4.70 2.91 -5.80
N ARG A 194 -4.26 1.67 -5.86
CA ARG A 194 -3.33 1.18 -6.89
C ARG A 194 -4.06 1.00 -8.23
N PHE A 195 -3.30 0.86 -9.30
CA PHE A 195 -3.86 0.35 -10.55
C PHE A 195 -4.24 -1.12 -10.42
N GLY A 196 -5.53 -1.44 -10.41
CA GLY A 196 -6.04 -2.81 -10.29
C GLY A 196 -5.48 -3.76 -11.38
N ALA A 197 -5.30 -3.23 -12.60
CA ALA A 197 -4.76 -3.96 -13.74
C ALA A 197 -3.23 -4.22 -13.67
N TYR A 198 -2.50 -3.51 -12.80
CA TYR A 198 -1.09 -3.81 -12.54
C TYR A 198 -1.00 -4.85 -11.41
N PRO A 199 -0.44 -6.04 -11.64
CA PRO A 199 -0.29 -7.04 -10.59
C PRO A 199 0.40 -6.47 -9.36
N PRO A 200 -0.17 -6.68 -8.16
CA PRO A 200 0.29 -6.00 -6.95
C PRO A 200 1.74 -6.37 -6.62
N GLY A 201 2.16 -7.61 -6.82
CA GLY A 201 3.43 -8.11 -6.27
C GLY A 201 3.33 -8.38 -4.76
N TYR A 202 4.34 -9.04 -4.20
CA TYR A 202 4.24 -9.69 -2.88
C TYR A 202 5.24 -9.13 -1.88
N LEU A 203 4.82 -9.08 -0.62
CA LEU A 203 5.68 -8.72 0.50
C LEU A 203 6.49 -9.94 0.94
N ARG A 204 7.78 -9.74 1.23
CA ARG A 204 8.60 -10.78 1.87
C ARG A 204 7.99 -11.21 3.20
N GLU A 205 7.81 -12.50 3.40
CA GLU A 205 7.04 -13.04 4.54
C GLU A 205 7.74 -12.83 5.90
N ARG A 206 9.07 -12.91 5.94
CA ARG A 206 9.85 -12.94 7.19
C ARG A 206 10.39 -11.58 7.61
N ARG A 207 9.59 -10.52 7.48
CA ARG A 207 9.99 -9.16 7.88
C ARG A 207 8.88 -8.43 8.59
N PHE A 208 9.27 -7.50 9.44
CA PHE A 208 8.37 -6.52 10.03
C PHE A 208 8.00 -5.47 8.99
N ARG A 209 6.74 -5.04 9.03
CA ARG A 209 6.14 -4.01 8.18
C ARG A 209 5.61 -2.90 9.05
N THR A 210 5.66 -1.68 8.57
CA THR A 210 5.09 -0.52 9.27
C THR A 210 4.03 0.11 8.41
N VAL A 211 2.84 0.25 8.96
CA VAL A 211 1.75 1.04 8.37
C VAL A 211 1.63 2.32 9.18
N ASP A 212 1.85 3.46 8.56
CA ASP A 212 1.87 4.75 9.24
C ASP A 212 1.14 5.87 8.49
N TRP A 213 1.15 7.06 9.07
CA TRP A 213 0.44 8.24 8.55
C TRP A 213 0.82 8.64 7.11
N ARG A 214 1.92 8.11 6.55
CA ARG A 214 2.32 8.32 5.16
C ARG A 214 1.61 7.39 4.17
N ASP A 215 0.84 6.42 4.66
CA ASP A 215 0.07 5.51 3.82
C ASP A 215 -1.37 6.00 3.61
N TYR A 216 -1.85 6.95 4.44
CA TYR A 216 -3.26 7.30 4.51
C TYR A 216 -3.57 8.72 4.99
N ASP A 217 -4.70 9.28 4.55
CA ASP A 217 -5.30 10.41 5.27
C ASP A 217 -6.04 9.89 6.51
N ALA A 218 -5.46 10.13 7.69
CA ALA A 218 -5.97 9.59 8.94
C ALA A 218 -7.42 9.97 9.21
N ARG A 219 -7.83 11.20 8.88
CA ARG A 219 -9.20 11.65 9.14
C ARG A 219 -10.19 10.92 8.24
N GLY A 220 -10.00 11.00 6.93
CA GLY A 220 -10.89 10.32 5.99
C GLY A 220 -10.92 8.81 6.21
N MET A 221 -9.77 8.19 6.56
CA MET A 221 -9.69 6.75 6.78
C MET A 221 -10.48 6.36 8.04
N ILE A 222 -10.40 7.16 9.11
CA ILE A 222 -11.20 6.94 10.31
C ILE A 222 -12.69 7.04 9.99
N ASP A 223 -13.10 8.13 9.34
CA ASP A 223 -14.51 8.38 8.99
C ASP A 223 -15.07 7.24 8.11
N GLU A 224 -14.27 6.75 7.17
CA GLU A 224 -14.64 5.67 6.26
C GLU A 224 -14.70 4.29 6.95
N LEU A 225 -13.71 3.97 7.79
CA LEU A 225 -13.56 2.63 8.35
C LEU A 225 -14.35 2.40 9.64
N GLN A 226 -14.72 3.46 10.35
CA GLN A 226 -15.45 3.35 11.62
C GLN A 226 -16.81 2.66 11.45
N VAL A 227 -17.47 2.82 10.29
CA VAL A 227 -18.73 2.12 9.98
C VAL A 227 -18.56 0.60 10.02
N TYR A 228 -17.44 0.07 9.54
CA TYR A 228 -17.18 -1.38 9.55
C TYR A 228 -16.93 -1.92 10.95
N VAL A 229 -16.32 -1.13 11.83
CA VAL A 229 -16.11 -1.51 13.24
C VAL A 229 -17.44 -1.70 13.96
N LEU A 230 -18.42 -0.84 13.67
CA LEU A 230 -19.76 -0.89 14.28
C LEU A 230 -20.58 -2.10 13.78
N GLN A 231 -20.34 -2.57 12.57
CA GLN A 231 -21.12 -3.62 11.91
C GLN A 231 -20.74 -5.06 12.31
N ARG A 232 -19.85 -5.28 13.29
CA ARG A 232 -19.33 -6.60 13.69
C ARG A 232 -18.89 -7.43 12.47
N LEU A 233 -17.76 -7.05 11.86
CA LEU A 233 -17.21 -7.66 10.65
C LEU A 233 -17.30 -9.19 10.60
N ARG A 234 -18.22 -9.67 9.78
CA ARG A 234 -18.44 -11.06 9.37
C ARG A 234 -18.70 -11.08 7.87
N GLU A 235 -18.75 -12.25 7.27
CA GLU A 235 -19.20 -12.36 5.88
C GLU A 235 -20.65 -11.86 5.72
N PRO A 236 -21.00 -11.15 4.64
CA PRO A 236 -20.18 -10.79 3.46
C PRO A 236 -19.37 -9.48 3.60
N ASN A 237 -19.56 -8.73 4.69
CA ASN A 237 -18.92 -7.43 4.90
C ASN A 237 -17.39 -7.54 5.00
N LEU A 238 -16.89 -8.65 5.54
CA LEU A 238 -15.45 -8.94 5.57
C LEU A 238 -14.87 -9.07 4.16
N SER A 239 -15.50 -9.83 3.27
CA SER A 239 -15.09 -9.94 1.87
C SER A 239 -15.11 -8.58 1.16
N PHE A 240 -16.16 -7.77 1.37
CA PHE A 240 -16.22 -6.41 0.81
C PHE A 240 -15.05 -5.55 1.27
N LEU A 241 -14.77 -5.55 2.58
CA LEU A 241 -13.63 -4.82 3.14
C LEU A 241 -12.30 -5.33 2.58
N ARG A 242 -12.11 -6.64 2.46
CA ARG A 242 -10.90 -7.24 1.88
C ARG A 242 -10.69 -6.79 0.43
N ASN A 243 -11.75 -6.75 -0.39
CA ASN A 243 -11.68 -6.24 -1.75
C ASN A 243 -11.29 -4.76 -1.78
N LYS A 244 -11.82 -3.96 -0.85
CA LYS A 244 -11.44 -2.54 -0.73
C LYS A 244 -9.98 -2.36 -0.34
N VAL A 245 -9.52 -3.12 0.65
CA VAL A 245 -8.14 -3.07 1.17
C VAL A 245 -7.13 -3.59 0.15
N ASP A 246 -7.51 -4.56 -0.70
CA ASP A 246 -6.66 -5.03 -1.80
C ASP A 246 -6.37 -3.95 -2.85
N LEU A 247 -7.28 -2.98 -2.99
CA LEU A 247 -7.10 -1.84 -3.90
C LEU A 247 -6.23 -0.73 -3.30
N TRP A 248 -5.99 -0.71 -2.00
CA TRP A 248 -5.18 0.35 -1.39
C TRP A 248 -3.75 0.33 -1.91
N TRP A 249 -3.24 1.52 -2.18
CA TRP A 249 -1.87 1.72 -2.61
C TRP A 249 -0.86 1.38 -1.48
N GLY A 250 0.42 1.32 -1.85
CA GLY A 250 1.50 1.28 -0.87
C GLY A 250 1.58 -0.01 -0.06
N MET A 251 2.07 0.12 1.18
CA MET A 251 2.25 -1.01 2.09
C MET A 251 0.97 -1.36 2.86
N ALA A 252 0.16 -0.35 3.19
CA ALA A 252 -1.00 -0.51 4.07
C ALA A 252 -1.95 -1.61 3.61
N GLY A 253 -2.44 -1.56 2.36
CA GLY A 253 -3.34 -2.59 1.83
C GLY A 253 -2.76 -4.00 1.89
N ARG A 254 -1.50 -4.13 1.50
CA ARG A 254 -0.80 -5.42 1.39
C ARG A 254 -0.44 -6.03 2.73
N ALA A 255 -0.12 -5.20 3.72
CA ALA A 255 0.18 -5.65 5.07
C ALA A 255 -1.10 -5.95 5.86
N LEU A 256 -2.18 -5.19 5.62
CA LEU A 256 -3.45 -5.35 6.31
C LEU A 256 -4.30 -6.48 5.74
N LEU A 257 -4.29 -6.72 4.42
CA LEU A 257 -5.12 -7.76 3.80
C LEU A 257 -4.91 -9.17 4.40
N PRO A 258 -3.67 -9.63 4.65
CA PRO A 258 -3.42 -10.90 5.35
C PRO A 258 -3.85 -10.87 6.82
N ALA A 259 -3.97 -9.68 7.42
CA ALA A 259 -4.42 -9.52 8.78
C ALA A 259 -5.94 -9.58 8.94
N LEU A 260 -6.73 -9.39 7.87
CA LEU A 260 -8.20 -9.43 7.91
C LEU A 260 -8.73 -10.86 7.79
N LEU A 261 -8.34 -11.72 8.73
CA LEU A 261 -8.75 -13.12 8.78
C LEU A 261 -10.18 -13.28 9.33
N PRO A 262 -10.89 -14.34 8.91
CA PRO A 262 -12.18 -14.69 9.51
C PRO A 262 -12.04 -15.01 11.01
N PRO A 263 -13.13 -15.00 11.78
CA PRO A 263 -13.13 -15.43 13.18
C PRO A 263 -12.48 -16.82 13.35
N GLY A 264 -11.63 -16.97 14.37
CA GLY A 264 -10.87 -18.21 14.60
C GLY A 264 -9.59 -18.35 13.78
N GLY A 265 -9.31 -17.43 12.84
CA GLY A 265 -8.07 -17.41 12.06
C GLY A 265 -6.85 -16.89 12.83
N TYR A 266 -7.03 -16.38 14.05
CA TYR A 266 -5.95 -15.78 14.85
C TYR A 266 -5.54 -16.72 15.98
N SER A 267 -4.26 -17.11 16.01
CA SER A 267 -3.70 -17.97 17.05
C SER A 267 -2.36 -17.45 17.53
N CYS A 268 -2.16 -17.46 18.85
CA CYS A 268 -0.85 -17.24 19.45
C CYS A 268 -0.11 -18.57 19.55
N PRO A 269 1.14 -18.67 19.05
CA PRO A 269 1.96 -19.85 19.22
C PRO A 269 2.26 -20.11 20.70
N SER A 270 2.35 -21.39 21.10
CA SER A 270 2.60 -21.81 22.48
C SER A 270 3.93 -21.33 23.09
N TRP A 271 4.88 -20.89 22.25
CA TRP A 271 6.21 -20.40 22.65
C TRP A 271 6.26 -18.86 22.77
N ARG A 272 5.11 -18.18 22.70
CA ARG A 272 4.99 -16.72 22.85
C ARG A 272 3.83 -16.36 23.77
N ASP A 273 4.04 -15.30 24.54
CA ASP A 273 2.96 -14.63 25.27
C ASP A 273 2.41 -13.49 24.40
N CYS A 274 1.20 -13.68 23.87
CA CYS A 274 0.49 -12.63 23.16
C CYS A 274 -0.42 -11.86 24.11
N VAL A 275 -0.59 -10.56 23.83
CA VAL A 275 -1.50 -9.68 24.55
C VAL A 275 -2.76 -9.42 23.74
N SER A 276 -3.86 -9.11 24.43
CA SER A 276 -5.06 -8.57 23.80
C SER A 276 -4.77 -7.19 23.19
N VAL A 277 -5.69 -6.68 22.38
CA VAL A 277 -5.57 -5.32 21.83
C VAL A 277 -5.69 -4.28 22.94
N GLU A 278 -6.61 -4.50 23.88
CA GLU A 278 -6.93 -3.60 24.98
C GLU A 278 -5.80 -3.49 26.01
N ASP A 279 -5.04 -4.57 26.20
CA ASP A 279 -3.90 -4.63 27.12
C ASP A 279 -2.55 -4.29 26.46
N SER A 280 -2.58 -3.92 25.18
CA SER A 280 -1.34 -3.68 24.43
C SER A 280 -0.56 -2.48 24.99
N LYS A 281 0.71 -2.73 25.34
CA LYS A 281 1.65 -1.72 25.83
C LYS A 281 2.73 -1.34 24.81
N CYS A 282 2.48 -1.53 23.51
CA CYS A 282 3.51 -1.42 22.45
C CYS A 282 4.73 -2.37 22.59
N THR A 283 4.76 -3.25 23.60
CA THR A 283 5.93 -4.09 23.93
C THR A 283 5.86 -5.50 23.33
N GLY A 284 4.67 -6.09 23.23
CA GLY A 284 4.47 -7.50 22.85
C GLY A 284 3.66 -7.69 21.56
N PRO A 285 3.61 -8.94 21.06
CA PRO A 285 2.74 -9.32 19.95
C PRO A 285 1.28 -9.28 20.39
N ILE A 286 0.45 -8.65 19.58
CA ILE A 286 -0.98 -8.51 19.77
C ILE A 286 -1.67 -9.63 18.99
N GLN A 287 -2.51 -10.39 19.67
CA GLN A 287 -3.39 -11.38 19.05
C GLN A 287 -4.82 -10.85 19.08
N PRO A 288 -5.34 -10.35 17.95
CA PRO A 288 -6.75 -9.96 17.88
C PRO A 288 -7.64 -11.19 17.87
N ALA A 289 -8.85 -11.10 18.41
CA ALA A 289 -9.83 -12.18 18.35
C ALA A 289 -10.53 -12.27 16.99
N ASN A 290 -10.60 -11.15 16.24
CA ASN A 290 -11.29 -11.04 14.96
C ASN A 290 -10.79 -9.85 14.12
N ALA A 291 -11.21 -9.77 12.85
CA ALA A 291 -10.85 -8.66 11.95
C ALA A 291 -11.36 -7.29 12.43
N GLY A 292 -12.43 -7.24 13.22
CA GLY A 292 -12.93 -6.00 13.83
C GLY A 292 -11.93 -5.39 14.81
N GLU A 293 -11.25 -6.22 15.60
CA GLU A 293 -10.19 -5.76 16.51
C GLU A 293 -8.94 -5.28 15.76
N VAL A 294 -8.60 -5.92 14.63
CA VAL A 294 -7.55 -5.42 13.72
C VAL A 294 -7.89 -4.00 13.24
N LEU A 295 -9.14 -3.77 12.81
CA LEU A 295 -9.58 -2.42 12.42
C LEU A 295 -9.57 -1.44 13.59
N ARG A 296 -10.07 -1.82 14.78
CA ARG A 296 -10.04 -0.95 15.97
C ARG A 296 -8.62 -0.54 16.32
N LEU A 297 -7.68 -1.48 16.25
CA LEU A 297 -6.26 -1.18 16.46
C LEU A 297 -5.76 -0.19 15.39
N LEU A 298 -6.04 -0.42 14.11
CA LEU A 298 -5.67 0.49 13.01
C LEU A 298 -6.25 1.91 13.19
N LEU A 299 -7.51 2.03 13.60
CA LEU A 299 -8.13 3.35 13.85
C LEU A 299 -7.54 4.03 15.08
N SER A 300 -7.22 3.26 16.12
CA SER A 300 -6.60 3.78 17.35
C SER A 300 -5.19 4.31 17.09
N VAL A 301 -4.37 3.56 16.36
CA VAL A 301 -3.01 3.98 15.99
C VAL A 301 -3.02 5.17 15.02
N ALA A 302 -3.98 5.23 14.09
CA ALA A 302 -4.18 6.38 13.21
C ALA A 302 -4.58 7.64 14.00
N THR A 303 -5.47 7.50 14.99
CA THR A 303 -5.88 8.59 15.89
C THR A 303 -4.70 9.14 16.69
N LEU A 304 -3.82 8.24 17.15
CA LEU A 304 -2.61 8.58 17.91
C LEU A 304 -1.40 8.93 17.03
N ARG A 305 -1.50 8.76 15.71
CA ARG A 305 -0.41 8.92 14.74
C ARG A 305 0.84 8.12 15.11
N ILE A 306 0.65 6.90 15.60
CA ILE A 306 1.72 5.93 15.87
C ILE A 306 1.76 4.88 14.75
N PRO A 307 2.94 4.37 14.37
CA PRO A 307 3.05 3.33 13.35
C PRO A 307 2.51 1.99 13.88
N LEU A 308 1.74 1.28 13.07
CA LEU A 308 1.35 -0.11 13.32
C LEU A 308 2.41 -1.05 12.75
N VAL A 309 2.96 -1.92 13.58
CA VAL A 309 3.89 -2.95 13.13
C VAL A 309 3.13 -4.22 12.81
N ILE A 310 3.25 -4.75 11.60
CA ILE A 310 2.60 -6.00 11.18
C ILE A 310 3.68 -6.99 10.76
N SER A 311 3.59 -8.23 11.25
CA SER A 311 4.48 -9.30 10.79
C SER A 311 3.89 -10.68 11.05
N GLN A 312 4.46 -11.72 10.44
CA GLN A 312 4.28 -13.08 10.93
C GLN A 312 5.13 -13.30 12.20
N PHE A 313 4.78 -14.29 13.03
CA PHE A 313 5.60 -14.68 14.20
C PHE A 313 7.05 -15.08 13.85
N GLY A 314 7.30 -15.55 12.63
CA GLY A 314 8.62 -15.92 12.13
C GLY A 314 9.44 -14.79 11.49
N ALA A 315 9.05 -13.52 11.69
CA ALA A 315 9.77 -12.38 11.13
C ALA A 315 11.19 -12.25 11.72
N LYS A 316 12.13 -11.86 10.87
CA LYS A 316 13.55 -11.67 11.22
C LYS A 316 13.93 -10.19 11.15
N GLY A 317 14.93 -9.81 11.94
CA GLY A 317 15.48 -8.46 12.00
C GLY A 317 15.04 -7.69 13.23
N VAL A 318 15.40 -6.40 13.29
CA VAL A 318 15.01 -5.50 14.38
C VAL A 318 13.54 -5.11 14.19
N ARG A 319 12.73 -5.35 15.23
CA ARG A 319 11.32 -4.94 15.26
C ARG A 319 11.25 -3.40 15.31
N PRO A 320 10.53 -2.74 14.40
CA PRO A 320 10.24 -1.31 14.51
C PRO A 320 9.45 -1.00 15.78
N ASN A 321 9.53 0.24 16.25
CA ASN A 321 8.75 0.65 17.41
C ASN A 321 7.28 0.86 17.03
N GLY A 322 6.36 0.39 17.87
CA GLY A 322 4.91 0.54 17.68
C GLY A 322 4.15 -0.69 18.19
N PRO A 323 2.80 -0.62 18.27
CA PRO A 323 1.96 -1.79 18.52
C PRO A 323 2.24 -2.86 17.45
N TRP A 324 2.47 -4.09 17.89
CA TRP A 324 2.86 -5.17 16.99
C TRP A 324 1.71 -6.16 16.80
N LEU A 325 1.06 -6.10 15.65
CA LEU A 325 0.10 -7.10 15.19
C LEU A 325 0.85 -8.31 14.63
N ALA A 326 0.81 -9.42 15.36
CA ALA A 326 1.46 -10.67 14.95
C ALA A 326 0.45 -11.60 14.29
N LEU A 327 0.73 -11.97 13.05
CA LEU A 327 -0.09 -12.89 12.26
C LEU A 327 0.43 -14.32 12.38
N PRO A 328 -0.46 -15.33 12.37
CA PRO A 328 -0.02 -16.71 12.28
C PRO A 328 0.84 -16.92 11.02
N GLY A 329 1.90 -17.72 11.16
CA GLY A 329 2.71 -18.14 10.01
C GLY A 329 1.86 -18.97 9.04
N LYS A 330 2.17 -18.93 7.74
CA LYS A 330 1.39 -19.69 6.75
C LYS A 330 1.41 -21.20 7.03
N SER A 331 0.22 -21.74 7.25
CA SER A 331 -0.24 -22.99 6.62
C SER A 331 -1.35 -22.70 5.59
N ILE A 332 -1.32 -21.53 4.93
CA ILE A 332 -2.34 -21.13 3.95
C ILE A 332 -1.65 -20.87 2.60
N GLN A 333 -1.32 -21.97 1.93
CA GLN A 333 -1.16 -22.03 0.49
C GLN A 333 -1.99 -23.22 0.00
N SER A 334 -3.18 -22.92 -0.54
CA SER A 334 -4.01 -23.71 -1.47
C SER A 334 -5.48 -23.79 -1.03
N THR A 335 -6.28 -22.75 -1.32
CA THR A 335 -7.73 -22.95 -1.51
C THR A 335 -8.49 -21.75 -2.08
N TYR A 336 -7.89 -20.58 -2.26
CA TYR A 336 -8.55 -19.47 -2.97
C TYR A 336 -8.07 -19.40 -4.42
N THR A 337 -8.45 -20.41 -5.20
CA THR A 337 -8.76 -20.24 -6.63
C THR A 337 -10.25 -19.95 -6.69
N GLY A 338 -10.59 -18.66 -6.75
CA GLY A 338 -11.89 -18.20 -7.21
C GLY A 338 -11.87 -18.05 -8.73
#